data_AF-A0A2A9KDA9-F1
#
_entry.id   AF-A0A2A9KDA9-F1
#
_cell.length_a   1.000
_cell.length_b   1.000
_cell.length_c   1.000
_cell.angle_alpha   90.00
_cell.angle_beta   90.00
_cell.angle_gamma   90.00
#
_symmetry.space_group_name_H-M   'P 1'
#
loop_
_entity.id
_entity.type
_entity.pdbx_description
1 polymer ?
#
loop_
_entity_poly.entity_id
_entity_poly.type
_entity_poly.pdbx_seq_one_letter_code
_entity_poly.pdbx_strand_id
1 'polypeptide(L)'
;MRILSRVYKSCLIPLLFLGLNSHAQIVDGSVTYALVDSKGVEFDAVQADQEKGMFFRRTVKDGNYSNFRLREFDRMIKQHNFTYQLLDDSLISTPEGDYFVVESMRSIASNPEDDVDYRKHPDWWTHRCDHGVNMSYLVGVAKGKISIVKKYFTRCNSEARVFKKNGQIGYEVKDYSKGGDQPQSLVYLLKDGKFIRQENGPYKEER
;
A
#
# COMPACT_ATOMS: atom_id res chain seq x y z
N MET A 1 -25.32 62.19 43.59
CA MET A 1 -25.87 60.94 43.00
C MET A 1 -25.49 60.94 41.52
N ARG A 2 -24.39 60.27 41.15
CA ARG A 2 -23.83 60.24 39.78
C ARG A 2 -23.79 58.80 39.30
N ILE A 3 -24.47 58.55 38.19
CA ILE A 3 -24.49 57.30 37.44
C ILE A 3 -23.19 57.25 36.62
N LEU A 4 -22.41 56.18 36.77
CA LEU A 4 -21.31 55.85 35.87
C LEU A 4 -21.51 54.44 35.34
N SER A 5 -21.86 54.39 34.06
CA SER A 5 -21.88 53.22 33.21
C SER A 5 -20.46 52.69 33.02
N ARG A 6 -20.25 51.39 33.24
CA ARG A 6 -19.03 50.69 32.80
C ARG A 6 -19.36 49.79 31.62
N VAL A 7 -18.66 50.12 30.53
CA VAL A 7 -18.69 49.53 29.21
C VAL A 7 -18.09 48.12 29.25
N TYR A 8 -18.76 47.18 28.58
CA TYR A 8 -18.30 45.82 28.29
C TYR A 8 -17.02 45.85 27.46
N LYS A 9 -15.98 45.12 27.90
CA LYS A 9 -14.89 44.67 27.02
C LYS A 9 -14.95 43.14 26.94
N SER A 10 -15.67 42.67 25.94
CA SER A 10 -15.65 41.28 25.47
C SER A 10 -14.27 40.99 24.91
N CYS A 11 -13.56 40.03 25.52
CA CYS A 11 -12.30 39.53 25.01
C CYS A 11 -12.61 38.55 23.86
N LEU A 12 -12.66 39.07 22.64
CA LEU A 12 -12.67 38.26 21.41
C LEU A 12 -11.29 37.64 21.24
N ILE A 13 -11.16 36.37 21.58
CA ILE A 13 -10.01 35.54 21.18
C ILE A 13 -10.22 35.22 19.70
N PRO A 14 -9.33 35.65 18.78
CA PRO A 14 -9.37 35.14 17.43
C PRO A 14 -8.90 33.68 17.46
N LEU A 15 -9.85 32.76 17.26
CA LEU A 15 -9.58 31.39 16.84
C LEU A 15 -8.87 31.45 15.48
N LEU A 16 -7.53 31.50 15.53
CA LEU A 16 -6.68 31.19 14.40
C LEU A 16 -6.85 29.69 14.12
N PHE A 17 -7.78 29.37 13.22
CA PHE A 17 -7.78 28.13 12.48
C PHE A 17 -6.49 28.09 11.65
N LEU A 18 -5.42 27.55 12.23
CA LEU A 18 -4.32 27.00 11.45
C LEU A 18 -4.85 25.74 10.78
N GLY A 19 -5.45 25.93 9.60
CA GLY A 19 -5.64 24.85 8.64
C GLY A 19 -4.26 24.32 8.27
N LEU A 20 -3.84 23.26 8.96
CA LEU A 20 -2.79 22.37 8.48
C LEU A 20 -3.30 21.74 7.20
N ASN A 21 -3.10 22.44 6.08
CA ASN A 21 -3.11 21.79 4.77
C ASN A 21 -1.90 20.87 4.75
N SER A 22 -2.08 19.63 5.21
CA SER A 22 -1.15 18.53 5.02
C SER A 22 -1.04 18.26 3.53
N HIS A 23 -0.23 19.07 2.85
CA HIS A 23 0.18 18.81 1.48
C HIS A 23 1.08 17.59 1.56
N ALA A 24 0.54 16.44 1.18
CA ALA A 24 1.34 15.25 0.99
C ALA A 24 2.30 15.50 -0.18
N GLN A 25 3.51 15.97 0.13
CA GLN A 25 4.62 16.03 -0.79
C GLN A 25 5.26 14.65 -0.82
N ILE A 26 5.58 14.14 -2.02
CA ILE A 26 6.54 13.04 -2.13
C ILE A 26 7.87 13.60 -1.66
N VAL A 27 8.38 13.07 -0.54
CA VAL A 27 9.69 13.45 -0.04
C VAL A 27 10.76 12.87 -0.98
N ASP A 28 11.16 13.69 -1.94
CA ASP A 28 12.34 13.63 -2.81
C ASP A 28 13.35 12.52 -2.47
N GLY A 29 13.19 11.33 -3.08
CA GLY A 29 14.18 10.23 -3.14
C GLY A 29 14.85 9.82 -1.83
N SER A 30 14.34 10.25 -0.68
CA SER A 30 15.06 10.21 0.60
C SER A 30 14.90 8.88 1.32
N VAL A 31 14.02 8.03 0.81
CA VAL A 31 13.66 6.73 1.36
C VAL A 31 13.57 5.73 0.21
N THR A 32 14.21 4.59 0.35
CA THR A 32 14.04 3.43 -0.53
C THR A 32 13.59 2.22 0.28
N TYR A 33 12.92 1.30 -0.41
CA TYR A 33 12.52 0.02 0.15
C TYR A 33 13.14 -1.10 -0.67
N ALA A 34 13.60 -2.14 0.01
CA ALA A 34 14.05 -3.38 -0.60
C ALA A 34 13.51 -4.57 0.19
N LEU A 35 13.31 -5.70 -0.49
CA LEU A 35 13.09 -6.97 0.19
C LEU A 35 14.45 -7.60 0.51
N VAL A 36 14.62 -8.06 1.75
CA VAL A 36 15.88 -8.68 2.20
C VAL A 36 15.64 -9.95 3.03
N ASP A 37 16.62 -10.86 3.03
CA ASP A 37 16.58 -12.06 3.87
C ASP A 37 17.08 -11.75 5.30
N SER A 38 17.11 -12.79 6.13
CA SER A 38 17.69 -12.74 7.48
C SER A 38 19.17 -12.33 7.53
N LYS A 39 19.93 -12.44 6.43
CA LYS A 39 21.33 -12.02 6.32
C LYS A 39 21.46 -10.60 5.76
N GLY A 40 20.35 -9.99 5.35
CA GLY A 40 20.32 -8.66 4.78
C GLY A 40 20.69 -8.59 3.30
N VAL A 41 20.67 -9.73 2.59
CA VAL A 41 20.88 -9.81 1.13
C VAL A 41 19.60 -9.37 0.44
N GLU A 42 19.71 -8.43 -0.50
CA GLU A 42 18.61 -7.89 -1.31
C GLU A 42 18.24 -8.82 -2.46
N PHE A 43 16.98 -8.78 -2.87
CA PHE A 43 16.44 -9.56 -3.99
C PHE A 43 15.21 -8.90 -4.60
N ASP A 44 15.02 -9.11 -5.90
CA ASP A 44 13.94 -8.52 -6.68
C ASP A 44 12.62 -9.31 -6.56
N ALA A 45 12.73 -10.64 -6.51
CA ALA A 45 11.62 -11.55 -6.38
C ALA A 45 12.01 -12.78 -5.55
N VAL A 46 11.09 -13.22 -4.71
CA VAL A 46 11.39 -14.14 -3.61
C VAL A 46 10.74 -15.48 -3.84
N GLN A 47 11.48 -16.54 -4.18
CA GLN A 47 11.21 -17.83 -3.52
C GLN A 47 12.02 -17.78 -2.24
N ALA A 48 11.43 -17.26 -1.16
CA ALA A 48 12.17 -17.09 0.08
C ALA A 48 12.64 -18.45 0.53
N ASP A 49 13.85 -18.49 1.07
CA ASP A 49 14.19 -19.56 1.99
C ASP A 49 13.11 -19.57 3.07
N GLN A 50 12.19 -20.54 2.95
CA GLN A 50 10.96 -20.62 3.73
C GLN A 50 11.28 -20.65 5.23
N GLU A 51 12.48 -21.07 5.62
CA GLU A 51 12.90 -21.14 7.02
C GLU A 51 13.34 -19.78 7.58
N LYS A 52 13.91 -18.90 6.74
CA LYS A 52 14.62 -17.69 7.19
C LYS A 52 13.78 -16.42 7.22
N GLY A 53 12.62 -16.41 6.56
CA GLY A 53 11.68 -15.29 6.54
C GLY A 53 12.15 -14.09 5.73
N MET A 54 11.25 -13.14 5.51
CA MET A 54 11.46 -11.97 4.64
C MET A 54 11.30 -10.67 5.43
N PHE A 55 12.12 -9.68 5.12
CA PHE A 55 12.09 -8.35 5.73
C PHE A 55 11.98 -7.26 4.67
N PHE A 56 11.31 -6.17 5.04
CA PHE A 56 11.31 -4.91 4.30
C PHE A 56 12.40 -4.03 4.89
N ARG A 57 13.48 -3.81 4.14
CA ARG A 57 14.51 -2.84 4.49
C ARG A 57 14.05 -1.48 4.02
N ARG A 58 13.93 -0.54 4.95
CA ARG A 58 13.79 0.89 4.68
C ARG A 58 15.14 1.55 4.82
N THR A 59 15.66 2.15 3.76
CA THR A 59 16.92 2.91 3.80
C THR A 59 16.62 4.39 3.64
N VAL A 60 17.21 5.25 4.48
CA VAL A 60 17.15 6.70 4.30
C VAL A 60 18.43 7.23 3.65
N LYS A 61 18.38 8.43 3.06
CA LYS A 61 19.47 9.07 2.30
C LYS A 61 20.85 9.04 2.97
N ASP A 62 20.92 9.06 4.30
CA ASP A 62 22.17 9.02 5.06
C ASP A 62 22.73 7.59 5.27
N GLY A 63 22.16 6.58 4.59
CA GLY A 63 22.54 5.17 4.69
C GLY A 63 22.00 4.44 5.92
N ASN A 64 21.36 5.16 6.86
CA ASN A 64 20.66 4.53 7.98
C ASN A 64 19.51 3.65 7.48
N TYR A 65 19.37 2.46 8.03
CA TYR A 65 18.31 1.54 7.65
C TYR A 65 17.56 0.95 8.84
N SER A 66 16.32 0.55 8.57
CA SER A 66 15.47 -0.20 9.50
C SER A 66 14.89 -1.40 8.77
N ASN A 67 14.92 -2.56 9.42
CA ASN A 67 14.29 -3.77 8.88
C ASN A 67 12.94 -3.99 9.55
N PHE A 68 11.91 -4.22 8.73
CA PHE A 68 10.55 -4.48 9.17
C PHE A 68 10.12 -5.88 8.76
N ARG A 69 9.34 -6.54 9.61
CA ARG A 69 8.86 -7.91 9.36
C ARG A 69 7.35 -7.95 9.39
N LEU A 70 6.74 -8.53 8.35
CA LEU A 70 5.30 -8.78 8.27
C LEU A 70 5.04 -10.28 8.43
N ARG A 71 4.57 -10.70 9.61
CA ARG A 71 4.28 -12.11 9.92
C ARG A 71 3.29 -12.75 8.94
N GLU A 72 2.39 -11.95 8.37
CA GLU A 72 1.45 -12.44 7.37
C GLU A 72 2.17 -12.96 6.12
N PHE A 73 3.21 -12.27 5.64
CA PHE A 73 3.94 -12.69 4.44
C PHE A 73 4.78 -13.93 4.72
N ASP A 74 5.44 -14.01 5.89
CA ASP A 74 6.14 -15.23 6.29
C ASP A 74 5.22 -16.46 6.30
N ARG A 75 3.98 -16.29 6.78
CA ARG A 75 2.99 -17.37 6.79
C ARG A 75 2.65 -17.80 5.36
N MET A 76 2.40 -16.86 4.46
CA MET A 76 2.06 -17.15 3.07
C MET A 76 3.21 -17.78 2.29
N ILE A 77 4.46 -17.37 2.54
CA ILE A 77 5.67 -18.01 1.99
C ILE A 77 5.73 -19.46 2.46
N LYS A 78 5.66 -19.69 3.77
CA LYS A 78 5.82 -21.02 4.39
C LYS A 78 4.71 -22.01 4.04
N GLN A 79 3.47 -21.55 4.01
CA GLN A 79 2.30 -22.43 3.87
C GLN A 79 1.90 -22.61 2.41
N HIS A 80 2.11 -21.58 1.58
CA HIS A 80 1.49 -21.53 0.25
C HIS A 80 2.47 -21.17 -0.86
N ASN A 81 3.77 -21.11 -0.56
CA ASN A 81 4.85 -20.88 -1.52
C ASN A 81 4.65 -19.61 -2.39
N PHE A 82 4.16 -18.54 -1.77
CA PHE A 82 4.04 -17.25 -2.45
C PHE A 82 5.41 -16.60 -2.65
N THR A 83 5.58 -16.01 -3.82
CA THR A 83 6.65 -15.09 -4.13
C THR A 83 6.18 -13.65 -3.99
N TYR A 84 7.08 -12.76 -3.58
CA TYR A 84 6.77 -11.35 -3.36
C TYR A 84 7.69 -10.45 -4.17
N GLN A 85 7.15 -9.32 -4.62
CA GLN A 85 7.86 -8.26 -5.32
C GLN A 85 7.37 -6.89 -4.82
N LEU A 86 8.29 -5.94 -4.66
CA LEU A 86 7.96 -4.54 -4.41
C LEU A 86 7.67 -3.85 -5.76
N LEU A 87 6.61 -3.04 -5.83
CA LEU A 87 6.44 -2.14 -6.97
C LEU A 87 7.23 -0.86 -6.71
N ASP A 88 8.40 -0.72 -7.31
CA ASP A 88 9.33 0.39 -7.03
C ASP A 88 8.68 1.76 -7.20
N ASP A 89 7.90 1.94 -8.27
CA ASP A 89 7.22 3.20 -8.58
C ASP A 89 5.94 3.44 -7.75
N SER A 90 5.66 2.58 -6.77
CA SER A 90 4.48 2.69 -5.91
C SER A 90 4.71 3.51 -4.64
N LEU A 91 5.94 3.90 -4.31
CA LEU A 91 6.23 4.55 -3.03
C LEU A 91 5.57 5.95 -2.91
N ILE A 92 4.77 6.13 -1.87
CA ILE A 92 4.29 7.42 -1.36
C ILE A 92 4.90 7.62 0.03
N SER A 93 5.80 8.61 0.16
CA SER A 93 6.37 9.00 1.46
C SER A 93 5.79 10.33 1.90
N THR A 94 5.23 10.39 3.11
CA THR A 94 4.71 11.61 3.75
C THR A 94 5.26 11.75 5.18
N PRO A 95 5.09 12.92 5.83
CA PRO A 95 5.47 13.07 7.24
C PRO A 95 4.80 12.08 8.19
N GLU A 96 3.62 11.58 7.83
CA GLU A 96 2.84 10.62 8.62
C GLU A 96 3.32 9.17 8.46
N GLY A 97 3.95 8.85 7.33
CA GLY A 97 4.47 7.52 7.04
C GLY A 97 4.76 7.28 5.56
N ASP A 98 5.28 6.09 5.30
CA ASP A 98 5.54 5.58 3.96
C ASP A 98 4.50 4.54 3.58
N TYR A 99 4.10 4.51 2.31
CA TYR A 99 3.13 3.58 1.78
C TYR A 99 3.64 3.06 0.45
N PHE A 100 3.52 1.76 0.21
CA PHE A 100 3.96 1.12 -1.03
C PHE A 100 3.12 -0.13 -1.30
N VAL A 101 3.14 -0.57 -2.55
CA VAL A 101 2.42 -1.76 -3.00
C VAL A 101 3.39 -2.93 -3.10
N VAL A 102 2.98 -4.06 -2.54
CA VAL A 102 3.69 -5.34 -2.65
C VAL A 102 2.83 -6.29 -3.45
N GLU A 103 3.35 -6.78 -4.56
CA GLU A 103 2.73 -7.85 -5.32
C GLU A 103 3.15 -9.21 -4.77
N SER A 104 2.22 -10.13 -4.82
CA SER A 104 2.42 -11.52 -4.44
C SER A 104 1.89 -12.40 -5.55
N MET A 105 2.72 -13.34 -5.96
CA MET A 105 2.41 -14.30 -7.01
C MET A 105 2.62 -15.70 -6.46
N ARG A 106 1.79 -16.63 -6.89
CA ARG A 106 2.00 -18.05 -6.64
C ARG A 106 1.82 -18.76 -7.97
N SER A 107 2.87 -19.44 -8.45
CA SER A 107 2.78 -20.25 -9.67
C SER A 107 1.69 -21.33 -9.52
N ILE A 108 0.98 -21.62 -10.61
CA ILE A 108 0.17 -22.84 -10.71
C ILE A 108 1.16 -24.00 -10.63
N ALA A 109 1.10 -24.78 -9.56
CA ALA A 109 1.73 -26.10 -9.59
C ALA A 109 1.09 -26.83 -10.77
N SER A 110 1.91 -27.34 -11.69
CA SER A 110 1.47 -28.00 -12.94
C SER A 110 0.53 -29.18 -12.72
N ASN A 111 0.27 -29.57 -11.47
CA ASN A 111 -0.72 -30.54 -11.05
C ASN A 111 -1.56 -29.98 -9.87
N PRO A 112 -2.83 -29.61 -10.08
CA PRO A 112 -3.73 -29.17 -9.01
C PRO A 112 -3.97 -30.25 -7.93
N GLU A 113 -3.80 -31.53 -8.28
CA GLU A 113 -4.04 -32.66 -7.38
C GLU A 113 -2.92 -32.89 -6.35
N ASP A 114 -1.71 -32.40 -6.63
CA ASP A 114 -0.53 -32.58 -5.77
C ASP A 114 -0.47 -31.57 -4.62
N ASP A 115 -1.40 -30.61 -4.60
CA ASP A 115 -1.47 -29.63 -3.54
C ASP A 115 -2.62 -29.90 -2.59
N VAL A 116 -2.24 -30.20 -1.36
CA VAL A 116 -3.15 -30.55 -0.27
C VAL A 116 -4.12 -29.40 0.07
N ASP A 117 -3.78 -28.14 -0.27
CA ASP A 117 -4.66 -26.98 -0.08
C ASP A 117 -5.71 -26.82 -1.18
N TYR A 118 -5.52 -27.39 -2.39
CA TYR A 118 -6.51 -27.38 -3.47
C TYR A 118 -7.87 -27.92 -3.01
N ARG A 119 -7.84 -28.99 -2.21
CA ARG A 119 -9.06 -29.64 -1.69
C ARG A 119 -9.73 -28.86 -0.57
N LYS A 120 -9.01 -27.95 0.08
CA LYS A 120 -9.49 -27.21 1.27
C LYS A 120 -9.96 -25.79 0.93
N HIS A 121 -9.37 -25.18 -0.09
CA HIS A 121 -9.62 -23.79 -0.46
C HIS A 121 -9.75 -23.59 -1.98
N PRO A 122 -10.79 -24.19 -2.60
CA PRO A 122 -11.01 -24.14 -4.05
C PRO A 122 -11.25 -22.71 -4.59
N ASP A 123 -11.59 -21.77 -3.72
CA ASP A 123 -11.78 -20.35 -4.02
C ASP A 123 -10.47 -19.57 -4.19
N TRP A 124 -9.32 -20.15 -3.81
CA TRP A 124 -8.05 -19.42 -3.79
C TRP A 124 -7.19 -19.61 -5.04
N TRP A 125 -7.56 -20.48 -5.98
CA TRP A 125 -6.53 -21.19 -6.75
C TRP A 125 -6.54 -21.07 -8.26
N THR A 126 -7.67 -20.75 -8.87
CA THR A 126 -7.71 -20.54 -10.31
C THR A 126 -8.35 -19.20 -10.56
N HIS A 127 -7.53 -18.20 -10.83
CA HIS A 127 -8.03 -17.17 -11.72
C HIS A 127 -8.40 -17.85 -13.04
N ARG A 128 -9.48 -17.41 -13.67
CA ARG A 128 -10.08 -18.01 -14.89
C ARG A 128 -9.16 -17.98 -16.14
N CYS A 129 -7.89 -17.65 -15.94
CA CYS A 129 -6.93 -17.27 -16.97
C CYS A 129 -5.69 -18.18 -17.02
N ASP A 130 -5.69 -19.35 -16.37
CA ASP A 130 -4.54 -20.29 -16.35
C ASP A 130 -3.22 -19.65 -15.88
N HIS A 131 -3.32 -18.60 -15.05
CA HIS A 131 -2.19 -17.92 -14.42
C HIS A 131 -2.18 -18.17 -12.91
N GLY A 132 -0.98 -18.08 -12.33
CA GLY A 132 -0.78 -18.09 -10.88
C GLY A 132 -1.68 -17.12 -10.12
N VAL A 133 -1.83 -17.35 -8.82
CA VAL A 133 -2.62 -16.46 -7.94
C VAL A 133 -1.85 -15.16 -7.77
N ASN A 134 -2.33 -14.08 -8.39
CA ASN A 134 -1.76 -12.74 -8.26
C ASN A 134 -2.63 -11.88 -7.34
N MET A 135 -2.04 -11.41 -6.26
CA MET A 135 -2.66 -10.48 -5.31
C MET A 135 -1.66 -9.38 -4.99
N SER A 136 -2.15 -8.19 -4.64
CA SER A 136 -1.28 -7.17 -4.04
C SER A 136 -1.79 -6.69 -2.69
N TYR A 137 -0.87 -6.10 -1.95
CA TYR A 137 -1.07 -5.53 -0.63
C TYR A 137 -0.63 -4.07 -0.66
N LEU A 138 -1.46 -3.18 -0.16
CA LEU A 138 -1.01 -1.85 0.24
C LEU A 138 -0.40 -1.96 1.63
N VAL A 139 0.89 -1.70 1.73
CA VAL A 139 1.67 -1.73 2.96
C VAL A 139 1.96 -0.31 3.42
N GLY A 140 1.94 -0.09 4.74
CA GLY A 140 2.25 1.18 5.36
C GLY A 140 3.28 1.02 6.48
N VAL A 141 4.23 1.94 6.53
CA VAL A 141 5.22 2.08 7.61
C VAL A 141 5.02 3.43 8.28
N ALA A 142 4.53 3.42 9.51
CA ALA A 142 4.27 4.63 10.29
C ALA A 142 4.69 4.43 11.74
N LYS A 143 5.31 5.47 12.34
CA LYS A 143 5.74 5.46 13.75
C LYS A 143 6.57 4.22 14.12
N GLY A 144 7.49 3.81 13.25
CA GLY A 144 8.35 2.65 13.44
C GLY A 144 7.65 1.29 13.37
N LYS A 145 6.44 1.23 12.81
CA LYS A 145 5.68 -0.01 12.66
C LYS A 145 5.27 -0.22 11.21
N ILE A 146 5.43 -1.45 10.72
CA ILE A 146 4.90 -1.88 9.41
C ILE A 146 3.54 -2.55 9.60
N SER A 147 2.63 -2.34 8.64
CA SER A 147 1.32 -2.98 8.64
C SER A 147 0.77 -3.11 7.23
N ILE A 148 -0.10 -4.10 7.02
CA ILE A 148 -0.92 -4.16 5.81
C ILE A 148 -2.09 -3.21 6.00
N VAL A 149 -2.14 -2.16 5.18
CA VAL A 149 -3.22 -1.18 5.14
C VAL A 149 -4.42 -1.76 4.40
N LYS A 150 -4.18 -2.44 3.28
CA LYS A 150 -5.24 -3.11 2.52
C LYS A 150 -4.75 -4.38 1.84
N LYS A 151 -5.46 -5.48 2.09
CA LYS A 151 -5.32 -6.76 1.37
C LYS A 151 -6.10 -6.72 0.07
N TYR A 152 -5.65 -7.49 -0.92
CA TYR A 152 -6.29 -7.58 -2.25
C TYR A 152 -6.45 -6.19 -2.86
N PHE A 153 -5.37 -5.40 -2.79
CA PHE A 153 -5.37 -4.01 -3.21
C PHE A 153 -5.61 -3.90 -4.72
N THR A 154 -4.91 -4.76 -5.47
CA THR A 154 -5.20 -5.14 -6.85
C THR A 154 -5.55 -6.63 -6.89
N ARG A 155 -6.31 -7.01 -7.92
CA ARG A 155 -6.64 -8.40 -8.26
C ARG A 155 -5.90 -8.79 -9.54
N CYS A 156 -6.10 -10.00 -10.04
CA CYS A 156 -5.51 -10.39 -11.32
C CYS A 156 -5.96 -9.47 -12.45
N ASN A 157 -5.02 -9.15 -13.36
CA ASN A 157 -5.14 -8.15 -14.42
C ASN A 157 -5.38 -6.71 -13.93
N SER A 158 -5.32 -6.45 -12.62
CA SER A 158 -5.37 -5.10 -12.08
C SER A 158 -3.97 -4.58 -11.78
N GLU A 159 -3.73 -3.32 -12.14
CA GLU A 159 -2.49 -2.60 -11.88
C GLU A 159 -2.78 -1.47 -10.90
N ALA A 160 -1.80 -1.15 -10.04
CA ALA A 160 -1.83 0.03 -9.18
C ALA A 160 -0.70 0.96 -9.58
N ARG A 161 -1.00 2.26 -9.64
CA ARG A 161 -0.02 3.31 -9.89
C ARG A 161 -0.21 4.47 -8.94
N VAL A 162 0.85 5.22 -8.66
CA VAL A 162 0.74 6.45 -7.86
C VAL A 162 -0.10 7.47 -8.63
N PHE A 163 -1.14 7.97 -7.97
CA PHE A 163 -2.04 9.00 -8.48
C PHE A 163 -1.67 10.34 -7.86
N LYS A 164 -1.47 11.37 -8.69
CA LYS A 164 -1.28 12.75 -8.25
C LYS A 164 -2.13 13.69 -9.10
N LYS A 165 -3.08 14.38 -8.48
CA LYS A 165 -3.92 15.35 -9.18
C LYS A 165 -4.42 16.42 -8.24
N ASN A 166 -4.33 17.69 -8.64
CA ASN A 166 -4.87 18.83 -7.89
C ASN A 166 -4.43 18.85 -6.41
N GLY A 167 -3.17 18.54 -6.14
CA GLY A 167 -2.62 18.49 -4.78
C GLY A 167 -3.04 17.27 -3.95
N GLN A 168 -3.85 16.37 -4.51
CA GLN A 168 -4.18 15.09 -3.91
C GLN A 168 -3.17 14.03 -4.37
N ILE A 169 -2.80 13.15 -3.45
CA ILE A 169 -1.95 11.98 -3.71
C ILE A 169 -2.67 10.70 -3.30
N GLY A 170 -2.34 9.60 -3.93
CA GLY A 170 -2.90 8.30 -3.62
C GLY A 170 -2.47 7.25 -4.61
N TYR A 171 -3.30 6.24 -4.76
CA TYR A 171 -3.14 5.21 -5.79
C TYR A 171 -4.35 5.19 -6.69
N GLU A 172 -4.13 4.99 -7.98
CA GLU A 172 -5.16 4.60 -8.93
C GLU A 172 -5.01 3.11 -9.23
N VAL A 173 -6.11 2.38 -9.16
CA VAL A 173 -6.19 0.95 -9.45
C VAL A 173 -7.09 0.72 -10.66
N LYS A 174 -6.56 0.00 -11.64
CA LYS A 174 -7.30 -0.51 -12.80
C LYS A 174 -8.11 -1.74 -12.37
N ASP A 175 -9.42 -1.61 -12.21
CA ASP A 175 -10.28 -2.67 -11.66
C ASP A 175 -11.23 -3.29 -12.71
N TYR A 176 -11.17 -4.62 -12.85
CA TYR A 176 -12.02 -5.41 -13.74
C TYR A 176 -13.20 -6.08 -13.01
N SER A 177 -13.40 -5.82 -11.71
CA SER A 177 -14.38 -6.51 -10.86
C SER A 177 -15.84 -6.38 -11.31
N LYS A 178 -16.18 -5.38 -12.12
CA LYS A 178 -17.55 -5.18 -12.65
C LYS A 178 -17.85 -6.02 -13.91
N GLY A 179 -16.92 -6.86 -14.37
CA GLY A 179 -17.18 -7.89 -15.40
C GLY A 179 -17.42 -7.37 -16.82
N GLY A 180 -17.09 -6.11 -17.10
CA GLY A 180 -17.13 -5.53 -18.45
C GLY A 180 -15.75 -5.48 -19.10
N ASP A 181 -15.71 -5.37 -20.42
CA ASP A 181 -14.48 -5.24 -21.20
C ASP A 181 -13.72 -3.93 -20.88
N GLN A 182 -14.42 -2.94 -20.33
CA GLN A 182 -13.83 -1.67 -19.92
C GLN A 182 -13.52 -1.66 -18.41
N PRO A 183 -12.23 -1.59 -18.01
CA PRO A 183 -11.85 -1.48 -16.61
C PRO A 183 -12.35 -0.16 -16.00
N GLN A 184 -12.62 -0.18 -14.71
CA GLN A 184 -12.94 1.00 -13.91
C GLN A 184 -11.67 1.54 -13.25
N SER A 185 -11.59 2.86 -13.11
CA SER A 185 -10.60 3.52 -12.28
C SER A 185 -11.12 3.62 -10.84
N LEU A 186 -10.39 3.05 -9.90
CA LEU A 186 -10.61 3.21 -8.47
C LEU A 186 -9.45 4.00 -7.87
N VAL A 187 -9.74 5.10 -7.20
CA VAL A 187 -8.72 5.93 -6.57
C VAL A 187 -8.76 5.75 -5.06
N TYR A 188 -7.61 5.50 -4.46
CA TYR A 188 -7.38 5.49 -3.03
C TYR A 188 -6.60 6.76 -2.67
N LEU A 189 -7.31 7.81 -2.27
CA LEU A 189 -6.71 9.09 -1.91
C LEU A 189 -6.18 9.06 -0.48
N LEU A 190 -4.93 9.47 -0.28
CA LEU A 190 -4.35 9.65 1.05
C LEU A 190 -4.79 11.00 1.62
N LYS A 191 -5.56 10.97 2.72
CA LYS A 191 -5.99 12.14 3.49
C LYS A 191 -5.78 11.88 4.97
N ASP A 192 -5.08 12.78 5.65
CA ASP A 192 -4.82 12.71 7.10
C ASP A 192 -4.25 11.33 7.53
N GLY A 193 -3.32 10.78 6.74
CA GLY A 193 -2.69 9.48 6.99
C GLY A 193 -3.59 8.26 6.72
N LYS A 194 -4.77 8.45 6.10
CA LYS A 194 -5.73 7.38 5.77
C LYS A 194 -6.07 7.36 4.30
N PHE A 195 -6.27 6.17 3.74
CA PHE A 195 -6.73 6.01 2.36
C PHE A 195 -8.26 6.00 2.27
N ILE A 196 -8.80 6.88 1.43
CA ILE A 196 -10.23 6.99 1.11
C ILE A 196 -10.45 6.48 -0.31
N ARG A 197 -11.24 5.41 -0.45
CA ARG A 197 -11.60 4.83 -1.75
C ARG A 197 -12.68 5.68 -2.43
N GLN A 198 -12.49 5.97 -3.71
CA GLN A 198 -13.44 6.67 -4.57
C GLN A 198 -13.51 5.98 -5.94
N GLU A 199 -14.71 5.91 -6.52
CA GLU A 199 -14.84 5.53 -7.93
C GLU A 199 -14.47 6.74 -8.80
N ASN A 200 -13.73 6.52 -9.88
CA ASN A 200 -13.23 7.56 -10.77
C ASN A 200 -13.66 7.30 -12.23
N GLY A 201 -14.76 6.56 -12.40
CA GLY A 201 -15.33 6.22 -13.70
C GLY A 201 -14.50 5.21 -14.48
N PRO A 202 -14.65 5.18 -15.82
CA PRO A 202 -13.87 4.27 -16.65
C PRO A 202 -12.37 4.59 -16.61
N TYR A 203 -11.55 3.54 -16.51
CA TYR A 203 -10.10 3.68 -16.56
C TYR A 203 -9.67 4.17 -17.94
N LYS A 204 -8.72 5.11 -17.96
CA LYS A 204 -8.13 5.68 -19.17
C LYS A 204 -6.64 5.45 -19.11
N GLU A 205 -6.10 4.76 -20.10
CA GLU A 205 -4.66 4.69 -20.26
C GLU A 205 -4.13 6.09 -20.55
N GLU A 206 -3.10 6.50 -19.82
CA GLU A 206 -2.32 7.67 -20.18
C GLU A 206 -1.53 7.32 -21.44
N ARG A 207 -1.85 8.00 -22.54
CA ARG A 207 -1.10 7.92 -23.80
C ARG A 207 0.22 8.67 -23.70
#